data_AF-A0A497NWV3-F1
#
_entry.id   AF-A0A497NWV3-F1
#
_cell.length_a   1.000
_cell.length_b   1.000
_cell.length_c   1.000
_cell.angle_alpha   90.00
_cell.angle_beta   90.00
_cell.angle_gamma   90.00
#
_symmetry.space_group_name_H-M   'P 1'
#
loop_
_entity.id
_entity.type
_entity.pdbx_description
1 polymer ?
#
loop_
_entity_poly.entity_id
_entity_poly.type
_entity_poly.pdbx_seq_one_letter_code
_entity_poly.pdbx_strand_id
1 'polypeptide(L)' 'PKPDEENTNGVPRSPLPVIGVTPGILGTLEALEVIKTALSLPNLENKLLMVNLLDLSFNAINVVKDEHCMCSK' A
#
# COMPACT_ATOMS: atom_id res chain seq x y z
N PRO A 1 -21.50 19.86 5.04
CA PRO A 1 -21.01 19.35 3.73
C PRO A 1 -21.51 20.25 2.60
N LYS A 2 -20.64 21.08 2.02
CA LYS A 2 -20.97 21.83 0.80
C LYS A 2 -20.75 20.90 -0.41
N PRO A 3 -21.66 20.87 -1.38
CA PRO A 3 -21.46 20.16 -2.64
C PRO A 3 -20.41 20.91 -3.45
N ASP A 4 -19.31 20.22 -3.71
CA ASP A 4 -18.53 20.17 -4.95
C ASP A 4 -18.56 21.47 -5.79
N GLU A 5 -17.71 22.42 -5.41
CA GLU A 5 -17.35 23.53 -6.27
C GLU A 5 -16.47 22.99 -7.42
N GLU A 6 -17.12 22.70 -8.55
CA GLU A 6 -16.54 22.31 -9.83
C GLU A 6 -15.56 23.40 -10.30
N ASN A 7 -14.26 23.16 -10.06
CA ASN A 7 -13.19 23.96 -10.63
C ASN A 7 -12.71 23.25 -11.90
N THR A 8 -12.82 23.98 -13.01
CA THR A 8 -12.38 23.67 -14.37
C THR A 8 -10.94 23.15 -14.41
N ASN A 9 -10.77 21.84 -14.17
CA ASN A 9 -9.65 20.99 -14.59
C ASN A 9 -9.88 19.52 -14.15
N GLY A 10 -11.09 18.98 -14.22
CA GLY A 10 -11.40 17.52 -14.18
C GLY A 10 -10.85 16.64 -13.03
N VAL A 11 -10.12 17.20 -12.06
CA VAL A 11 -9.46 16.45 -10.99
C VAL A 11 -10.21 16.73 -9.68
N PRO A 12 -10.83 15.72 -9.06
CA PRO A 12 -11.44 15.89 -7.76
C PRO A 12 -10.39 16.29 -6.73
N ARG A 13 -10.68 17.35 -5.96
CA ARG A 13 -9.82 17.85 -4.85
C ARG A 13 -9.95 17.00 -3.57
N SER A 14 -10.67 15.88 -3.64
CA SER A 14 -10.94 14.96 -2.54
C SER A 14 -10.39 13.56 -2.83
N PRO A 15 -10.00 12.79 -1.80
CA PRO A 15 -9.59 11.40 -1.98
C PRO A 15 -10.68 10.58 -2.68
N LEU A 16 -10.27 9.69 -3.57
CA LEU A 16 -11.17 8.74 -4.21
C LEU A 16 -11.66 7.72 -3.16
N PRO A 17 -12.93 7.29 -3.22
CA PRO A 17 -13.43 6.25 -2.34
C PRO A 17 -12.76 4.90 -2.64
N VAL A 18 -12.65 4.04 -1.62
CA VAL A 18 -12.11 2.68 -1.72
C VAL A 18 -13.15 1.66 -1.24
N ILE A 19 -13.14 0.46 -1.83
CA ILE A 19 -14.00 -0.65 -1.39
C ILE A 19 -13.42 -1.21 -0.09
N GLY A 20 -14.22 -1.33 0.98
CA GLY A 20 -13.73 -1.70 2.32
C GLY A 20 -12.98 -3.05 2.41
N VAL A 21 -13.27 -3.98 1.49
CA VAL A 21 -12.52 -5.25 1.38
C VAL A 21 -11.05 -5.01 1.01
N THR A 22 -10.76 -3.98 0.22
CA THR A 22 -9.40 -3.65 -0.21
C THR A 22 -8.47 -3.33 0.96
N PRO A 23 -8.73 -2.33 1.83
CA PRO A 23 -7.90 -2.08 3.00
C PRO A 23 -7.99 -3.23 4.03
N GLY A 24 -9.10 -3.98 4.09
CA GLY A 24 -9.21 -5.13 4.98
C GLY A 24 -8.21 -6.25 4.64
N ILE A 25 -8.06 -6.58 3.35
CA ILE A 25 -7.07 -7.55 2.89
C ILE A 25 -5.65 -7.02 3.12
N LEU A 26 -5.39 -5.76 2.76
CA LEU A 26 -4.06 -5.16 2.93
C LEU A 26 -3.64 -5.14 4.41
N GLY A 27 -4.50 -4.67 5.32
CA GLY A 27 -4.19 -4.65 6.75
C GLY A 27 -4.00 -6.04 7.35
N THR A 28 -4.71 -7.06 6.84
CA THR A 28 -4.51 -8.45 7.27
C THR A 28 -3.14 -8.99 6.83
N LEU A 29 -2.71 -8.68 5.60
CA LEU A 29 -1.38 -9.05 5.11
C LEU A 29 -0.28 -8.33 5.90
N GLU A 30 -0.46 -7.05 6.21
CA GLU A 30 0.47 -6.28 7.05
C GLU A 30 0.59 -6.89 8.46
N ALA A 31 -0.54 -7.24 9.10
CA ALA A 31 -0.54 -7.89 10.40
C ALA A 31 0.18 -9.26 10.38
N LEU A 32 0.02 -10.03 9.29
CA LEU A 32 0.73 -11.29 9.10
C LEU A 32 2.25 -11.07 9.02
N GLU A 33 2.71 -10.05 8.29
CA GLU A 33 4.16 -9.74 8.22
C GLU A 33 4.71 -9.31 9.57
N VAL A 34 3.94 -8.59 10.39
CA VAL A 34 4.32 -8.26 11.78
C VAL A 34 4.52 -9.52 12.60
N ILE A 35 3.58 -10.48 12.53
CA ILE A 35 3.69 -11.76 13.26
C ILE A 35 4.93 -12.54 12.80
N LYS A 36 5.15 -12.65 11.48
CA LYS A 36 6.32 -13.35 10.95
C LYS A 36 7.62 -12.69 11.40
N THR A 37 7.67 -11.36 11.39
CA THR A 37 8.84 -10.60 11.87
C THR A 37 9.08 -10.83 13.36
N ALA A 38 8.04 -10.77 14.19
CA ALA A 38 8.13 -11.00 15.64
C ALA A 38 8.65 -12.41 15.99
N LEU A 39 8.33 -13.39 15.15
CA LEU A 39 8.77 -14.78 15.31
C LEU A 39 10.06 -15.11 14.55
N SER A 40 10.72 -14.13 13.92
CA SER A 40 11.91 -14.32 13.07
C SER A 40 11.70 -15.34 11.94
N LEU A 41 10.49 -15.37 11.37
CA LEU A 41 10.13 -16.20 10.21
C LEU A 41 10.39 -15.45 8.89
N PRO A 42 10.56 -16.18 7.77
CA PRO A 42 10.70 -15.55 6.45
C PRO A 42 9.54 -14.60 6.13
N ASN A 43 9.86 -13.35 5.85
CA ASN A 43 8.90 -12.27 5.62
C ASN A 43 9.15 -11.58 4.27
N LEU A 44 8.39 -10.52 3.99
CA LEU A 44 8.49 -9.70 2.79
C LEU A 44 9.46 -8.51 2.93
N GLU A 45 10.47 -8.61 3.78
CA GLU A 45 11.49 -7.56 3.91
C GLU A 45 12.14 -7.23 2.56
N ASN A 46 12.41 -5.95 2.31
CA ASN A 46 12.97 -5.41 1.07
C ASN A 46 12.15 -5.74 -0.19
N LYS A 47 10.85 -6.01 -0.03
CA LYS A 47 9.92 -6.22 -1.15
C LYS A 47 8.72 -5.31 -1.03
N LEU A 48 8.33 -4.70 -2.14
CA LEU A 48 7.04 -4.05 -2.30
C LEU A 48 6.06 -5.06 -2.88
N LEU A 49 5.05 -5.44 -2.10
CA LEU A 49 3.97 -6.30 -2.58
C LEU A 49 2.86 -5.46 -3.21
N MET A 50 2.75 -5.54 -4.53
CA MET A 50 1.64 -5.00 -5.30
C MET A 50 0.49 -6.00 -5.31
N VAL A 51 -0.69 -5.57 -4.86
CA VAL A 51 -1.90 -6.39 -4.79
C VAL A 51 -2.95 -5.81 -5.73
N ASN A 52 -3.37 -6.60 -6.72
CA ASN A 52 -4.50 -6.28 -7.58
C ASN A 52 -5.65 -7.24 -7.25
N LEU A 53 -6.68 -6.72 -6.58
CA LEU A 53 -7.83 -7.50 -6.14
C LEU A 53 -8.88 -7.74 -7.22
N LEU A 54 -8.83 -7.02 -8.35
CA LEU A 54 -9.73 -7.29 -9.47
C LEU A 54 -9.37 -8.63 -10.13
N ASP A 55 -8.07 -8.89 -10.26
CA ASP A 55 -7.52 -10.11 -10.87
C ASP A 55 -6.99 -11.11 -9.83
N LEU A 56 -7.12 -10.80 -8.53
CA LEU A 56 -6.53 -11.54 -7.41
C LEU A 56 -5.05 -11.89 -7.62
N SER A 57 -4.29 -10.94 -8.13
CA SER A 57 -2.87 -11.11 -8.45
C SER A 57 -1.96 -10.38 -7.46
N PHE A 58 -0.79 -10.98 -7.24
CA PHE A 58 0.21 -10.52 -6.29
C PHE A 58 1.55 -10.45 -7.00
N ASN A 59 2.17 -9.27 -6.99
CA ASN A 59 3.47 -9.05 -7.61
C ASN A 59 4.45 -8.48 -6.59
N ALA A 60 5.54 -9.20 -6.34
CA ALA A 60 6.58 -8.75 -5.43
C ALA A 60 7.70 -8.08 -6.22
N ILE A 61 7.93 -6.80 -5.94
CA ILE A 61 9.01 -6.02 -6.53
C ILE A 61 10.13 -5.92 -5.49
N ASN A 62 11.35 -6.29 -5.85
CA ASN A 62 12.50 -6.13 -4.95
C ASN A 62 12.85 -4.64 -4.85
N VAL A 63 12.93 -4.14 -3.63
CA VAL A 63 13.32 -2.76 -3.33
C VAL A 63 14.73 -2.77 -2.77
N VAL A 64 15.61 -1.96 -3.36
CA VAL A 64 16.98 -1.79 -2.92
C VAL A 64 17.09 -0.45 -2.21
N LYS A 65 17.76 -0.43 -1.05
CA LYS A 65 18.04 0.80 -0.31
C LYS A 65 18.96 1.70 -1.14
N ASP A 66 18.60 2.97 -1.28
CA ASP A 66 19.48 3.99 -1.87
C ASP A 66 20.32 4.64 -0.77
N GLU A 67 21.65 4.56 -0.89
CA GLU A 67 22.59 5.16 0.07
C GLU A 67 22.48 6.69 0.17
N HIS A 68 21.92 7.36 -0.84
CA HIS A 68 21.70 8.81 -0.82
C HIS A 68 20.34 9.22 -0.26
N CYS A 69 19.50 8.24 0.15
CA CYS A 69 18.21 8.52 0.77
C CYS A 69 18.37 9.11 2.18
N MET A 70 17.48 10.03 2.55
CA MET A 70 17.46 10.62 3.91
C MET A 70 17.25 9.56 5.01
N CYS A 71 16.64 8.43 4.66
CA CYS A 71 16.40 7.28 5.54
C CYS A 71 17.62 6.36 5.68
N SER A 72 18.76 6.69 5.06
CA SER A 72 19.95 5.83 5.06
C SER A 72 20.89 6.05 6.25
N LYS A 73 20.62 7.06 7.08
CA LYS A 73 21.33 7.35 8.34
C LYS A 73 20.86 6.51 9.52
#